data_AF-A0A7J3XHW0-F1
#
_entry.id   AF-A0A7J3XHW0-F1
#
_cell.length_a   1.000
_cell.length_b   1.000
_cell.length_c   1.000
_cell.angle_alpha   90.00
_cell.angle_beta   90.00
_cell.angle_gamma   90.00
#
_symmetry.space_group_name_H-M   'P 1'
#
loop_
_entity.id
_entity.type
_entity.pdbx_description
1 polymer ?
#
loop_
_entity_poly.entity_id
_entity_poly.type
_entity_poly.pdbx_seq_one_letter_code
_entity_poly.pdbx_strand_id
1 'polypeptide(L)'
;MVRLAEPVRYTPTGEELVVIDPEAAKWGTIPCTSGMEIEQDYDDVRRCRRIMEEYEWHFDGSGPYETPLPPSIAPYREVKRFISLVLEDDCCWEWKGYYDYTSCGSHIHLRPRPSALHKRANPDVPGIEGDPEYDHPPHVAYEDVWATTYNTLVEVYPWILPLFAAGGPEVMRFRPRVTHWAQFNDDRVSPGRMRERYLSPGYFGHPYLAVALDRKTEAHILTIELRLNENHPAISYVAILILNRIIRRVYERGYISPKLALDPYRRGQLYRELEEAVARSALDDTDLYEELEATVRRFVDRYGPIRFEPGREIPRVKSEFRSYFEIFHSIIHYYTDWRSPVEYRVYKLYAARGNPRRNWKELWHLMHKPAKEFCWREPPICGL
;
A
#
# COMPACT_ATOMS: atom_id res chain seq x y z
N MET A 1 -13.77 17.50 -29.60
CA MET A 1 -13.01 16.29 -29.22
C MET A 1 -11.61 16.71 -28.83
N VAL A 2 -11.32 16.82 -27.54
CA VAL A 2 -9.95 17.05 -27.06
C VAL A 2 -9.27 15.69 -27.03
N ARG A 3 -8.26 15.48 -27.89
CA ARG A 3 -7.38 14.31 -27.79
C ARG A 3 -6.58 14.46 -26.50
N LEU A 4 -6.87 13.63 -25.50
CA LEU A 4 -6.05 13.53 -24.30
C LEU A 4 -4.67 12.99 -24.70
N ALA A 5 -3.62 13.78 -24.48
CA ALA A 5 -2.25 13.39 -24.76
C ALA A 5 -1.86 12.12 -23.98
N GLU A 6 -1.15 11.23 -24.67
CA GLU A 6 -0.71 9.92 -24.16
C GLU A 6 0.22 10.11 -22.94
N PRO A 7 -0.08 9.50 -21.77
CA PRO A 7 0.71 9.65 -20.54
C PRO A 7 2.12 9.07 -20.57
N VAL A 8 2.41 8.17 -21.51
CA VAL A 8 3.59 7.31 -21.44
C VAL A 8 4.25 7.32 -22.81
N ARG A 9 5.52 7.72 -22.88
CA ARG A 9 6.34 7.52 -24.06
C ARG A 9 7.29 6.37 -23.77
N TYR A 10 7.55 5.52 -24.74
CA TYR A 10 8.57 4.48 -24.61
C TYR A 10 9.82 4.96 -25.35
N THR A 11 11.01 4.73 -24.79
CA THR A 11 12.26 4.94 -25.53
C THR A 11 12.29 3.98 -26.73
N PRO A 12 13.11 4.27 -27.76
CA PRO A 12 13.35 3.32 -28.86
C PRO A 12 13.89 1.95 -28.41
N THR A 13 14.50 1.88 -27.21
CA THR A 13 14.98 0.65 -26.55
C THR A 13 13.91 -0.06 -25.70
N GLY A 14 12.67 0.46 -25.67
CA GLY A 14 11.57 -0.14 -24.92
C GLY A 14 11.59 0.15 -23.42
N GLU A 15 12.49 1.00 -22.95
CA GLU A 15 12.49 1.53 -21.59
C GLU A 15 11.32 2.52 -21.45
N GLU A 16 10.59 2.47 -20.32
CA GLU A 16 9.60 3.50 -20.03
C GLU A 16 10.31 4.85 -19.90
N LEU A 17 10.13 5.72 -20.91
CA LEU A 17 10.16 7.15 -20.72
C LEU A 17 8.86 7.48 -19.96
N VAL A 18 8.88 7.29 -18.64
CA VAL A 18 7.91 7.97 -17.79
C VAL A 18 8.21 9.46 -17.93
N VAL A 19 7.67 10.06 -18.99
CA VAL A 19 7.58 11.50 -19.15
C VAL A 19 6.61 11.90 -18.07
N ILE A 20 7.17 12.15 -16.89
CA ILE A 20 6.60 13.08 -15.93
C ILE A 20 6.66 14.40 -16.66
N ASP A 21 5.63 14.63 -17.46
CA ASP A 21 5.37 15.92 -18.04
C ASP A 21 5.20 16.85 -16.84
N PRO A 22 6.15 17.78 -16.61
CA PRO A 22 6.05 18.73 -15.51
C PRO A 22 4.80 19.60 -15.62
N GLU A 23 4.21 19.67 -16.82
CA GLU A 23 2.98 20.42 -17.13
C GLU A 23 1.73 19.52 -17.30
N ALA A 24 1.85 18.20 -17.49
CA ALA A 24 0.66 17.34 -17.51
C ALA A 24 0.17 17.08 -16.10
N ALA A 25 -0.99 17.65 -15.82
CA ALA A 25 -1.81 17.55 -14.61
C ALA A 25 -2.29 16.14 -14.22
N LYS A 26 -1.47 15.08 -14.31
CA LYS A 26 -1.83 13.73 -13.83
C LYS A 26 -1.59 13.56 -12.33
N TRP A 27 -0.60 14.26 -11.76
CA TRP A 27 -0.26 14.21 -10.33
C TRP A 27 -1.10 15.13 -9.43
N GLY A 28 -1.74 16.16 -10.00
CA GLY A 28 -2.75 16.96 -9.29
C GLY A 28 -3.94 16.13 -8.80
N THR A 29 -4.11 14.93 -9.33
CA THR A 29 -5.21 14.03 -8.98
C THR A 29 -4.88 13.04 -7.87
N ILE A 30 -3.62 12.94 -7.44
CA ILE A 30 -3.20 12.05 -6.36
C ILE A 30 -3.51 12.70 -5.00
N PRO A 31 -4.42 12.15 -4.18
CA PRO A 31 -4.92 12.80 -2.98
C PRO A 31 -3.96 12.74 -1.79
N CYS A 32 -3.01 11.80 -1.79
CA CYS A 32 -2.07 11.62 -0.69
C CYS A 32 -0.63 11.72 -1.18
N THR A 33 0.26 12.28 -0.37
CA THR A 33 1.67 11.94 -0.50
C THR A 33 1.90 10.53 0.04
N SER A 34 2.93 9.87 -0.47
CA SER A 34 3.25 8.51 -0.09
C SER A 34 4.76 8.33 0.04
N GLY A 35 5.20 7.82 1.18
CA GLY A 35 6.57 7.37 1.42
C GLY A 35 6.58 5.89 1.78
N MET A 36 7.77 5.32 1.93
CA MET A 36 7.92 3.99 2.50
C MET A 36 9.18 3.88 3.34
N GLU A 37 9.14 3.03 4.36
CA GLU A 37 10.31 2.62 5.12
C GLU A 37 10.74 1.25 4.60
N ILE A 38 11.94 1.15 4.04
CA ILE A 38 12.49 -0.11 3.52
C ILE A 38 13.27 -0.77 4.65
N GLU A 39 12.84 -1.95 5.07
CA GLU A 39 13.50 -2.75 6.11
C GLU A 39 14.17 -3.98 5.47
N GLN A 40 15.44 -4.22 5.76
CA GLN A 40 16.18 -5.37 5.25
C GLN A 40 17.31 -5.84 6.18
N ASP A 41 17.67 -7.12 6.10
CA ASP A 41 18.86 -7.68 6.76
C ASP A 41 20.10 -6.85 6.43
N TYR A 42 20.83 -6.42 7.47
CA TYR A 42 22.09 -5.70 7.35
C TYR A 42 23.09 -6.45 6.45
N ASP A 43 23.18 -7.78 6.56
CA ASP A 43 24.09 -8.60 5.76
C ASP A 43 23.74 -8.63 4.27
N ASP A 44 22.46 -8.45 3.92
CA ASP A 44 22.00 -8.36 2.53
C ASP A 44 22.28 -6.95 1.98
N VAL A 45 21.94 -5.88 2.71
CA VAL A 45 22.13 -4.50 2.22
C VAL A 45 23.58 -4.03 2.25
N ARG A 46 24.41 -4.47 3.21
CA ARG A 46 25.82 -4.03 3.31
C ARG A 46 26.68 -4.47 2.13
N ARG A 47 26.19 -5.43 1.33
CA ARG A 47 26.83 -5.88 0.08
C ARG A 47 26.63 -4.88 -1.05
N CYS A 48 25.61 -4.02 -0.94
CA CYS A 48 25.29 -2.95 -1.87
C CYS A 48 25.92 -1.64 -1.42
N ARG A 49 27.17 -1.41 -1.82
CA ARG A 49 27.96 -0.29 -1.34
C ARG A 49 27.29 1.05 -1.59
N ARG A 50 26.76 1.30 -2.80
CA ARG A 50 26.14 2.61 -3.12
C ARG A 50 24.86 2.83 -2.35
N ILE A 51 24.06 1.78 -2.14
CA ILE A 51 22.85 1.87 -1.31
C ILE A 51 23.18 2.30 0.11
N MET A 52 24.26 1.76 0.69
CA MET A 52 24.72 2.14 2.03
C MET A 52 25.32 3.55 2.10
N GLU A 53 25.88 4.06 0.99
CA GLU A 53 26.46 5.41 0.92
C GLU A 53 25.39 6.49 0.63
N GLU A 54 24.34 6.15 -0.13
CA GLU A 54 23.36 7.10 -0.64
C GLU A 54 22.13 7.27 0.27
N TYR A 55 21.82 6.25 1.07
CA TYR A 55 20.69 6.25 1.98
C TYR A 55 21.14 6.14 3.43
N GLU A 56 20.47 6.87 4.31
CA GLU A 56 20.70 6.77 5.75
C GLU A 56 20.03 5.53 6.31
N TRP A 57 20.83 4.50 6.52
CA TRP A 57 20.38 3.27 7.17
C TRP A 57 20.61 3.30 8.67
N HIS A 58 19.61 2.87 9.43
CA HIS A 58 19.68 2.83 10.87
C HIS A 58 18.97 1.60 11.45
N PHE A 59 19.22 1.33 12.72
CA PHE A 59 18.53 0.32 13.51
C PHE A 59 17.73 1.03 14.59
N ASP A 60 16.41 0.95 14.52
CA ASP A 60 15.51 1.66 15.45
C ASP A 60 15.24 0.87 16.76
N GLY A 61 15.78 -0.35 16.86
CA GLY A 61 15.61 -1.24 18.01
C GLY A 61 14.47 -2.26 17.88
N SER A 62 13.65 -2.18 16.82
CA SER A 62 12.43 -2.98 16.67
C SER A 62 12.45 -4.00 15.52
N GLY A 63 13.42 -3.90 14.61
CA GLY A 63 13.40 -4.63 13.35
C GLY A 63 14.78 -4.85 12.71
N PRO A 64 14.84 -5.06 11.39
CA PRO A 64 16.08 -5.10 10.61
C PRO A 64 16.71 -3.69 10.48
N TYR A 65 17.65 -3.55 9.55
CA TYR A 65 18.14 -2.26 9.13
C TYR A 65 17.09 -1.55 8.27
N GLU A 66 16.88 -0.26 8.51
CA GLU A 66 15.80 0.50 7.90
C GLU A 66 16.31 1.76 7.23
N THR A 67 15.71 2.12 6.09
CA THR A 67 15.91 3.41 5.44
C THR A 67 14.59 3.99 4.94
N PRO A 68 14.36 5.30 5.11
CA PRO A 68 13.21 5.95 4.52
C PRO A 68 13.41 6.19 3.01
N LEU A 69 12.37 5.92 2.22
CA LEU A 69 12.12 6.61 0.96
C LEU A 69 11.13 7.75 1.21
N PRO A 70 11.54 9.01 0.99
CA PRO A 70 10.79 10.17 1.44
C PRO A 70 9.42 10.29 0.75
N PRO A 71 8.46 10.97 1.38
CA PRO A 71 7.12 11.12 0.86
C PRO A 71 7.10 11.89 -0.46
N SER A 72 6.36 11.38 -1.44
CA SER A 72 6.19 12.00 -2.75
C SER A 72 4.76 11.80 -3.27
N ILE A 73 4.28 12.73 -4.11
CA ILE A 73 3.05 12.52 -4.90
C ILE A 73 3.26 11.51 -6.04
N ALA A 74 4.52 11.22 -6.36
CA ALA A 74 4.95 10.37 -7.46
C ALA A 74 6.15 9.50 -7.02
N PRO A 75 5.93 8.49 -6.15
CA PRO A 75 7.02 7.71 -5.55
C PRO A 75 7.83 6.87 -6.57
N TYR A 76 7.37 6.77 -7.82
CA TYR A 76 8.06 6.01 -8.88
C TYR A 76 9.53 6.39 -9.02
N ARG A 77 9.86 7.70 -9.02
CA ARG A 77 11.25 8.15 -9.20
C ARG A 77 12.16 7.65 -8.09
N GLU A 78 11.73 7.80 -6.84
CA GLU A 78 12.52 7.38 -5.68
C GLU A 78 12.64 5.86 -5.59
N VAL A 79 11.54 5.13 -5.81
CA VAL A 79 11.57 3.66 -5.82
C VAL A 79 12.43 3.12 -6.96
N LYS A 80 12.30 3.70 -8.17
CA LYS A 80 13.13 3.31 -9.31
C LYS A 80 14.59 3.65 -9.08
N ARG A 81 14.92 4.81 -8.49
CA ARG A 81 16.30 5.18 -8.14
C ARG A 81 16.89 4.17 -7.17
N PHE A 82 16.18 3.85 -6.10
CA PHE A 82 16.58 2.81 -5.15
C PHE A 82 16.88 1.49 -5.86
N ILE A 83 15.94 1.00 -6.68
CA ILE A 83 16.13 -0.25 -7.44
C ILE A 83 17.28 -0.15 -8.46
N SER A 84 17.47 0.99 -9.11
CA SER A 84 18.54 1.21 -10.10
C SER A 84 19.90 1.03 -9.44
N LEU A 85 20.09 1.58 -8.24
CA LEU A 85 21.33 1.46 -7.49
C LEU A 85 21.64 0.00 -7.14
N VAL A 86 20.62 -0.78 -6.76
CA VAL A 86 20.77 -2.24 -6.50
C VAL A 86 21.22 -2.98 -7.75
N LEU A 87 20.60 -2.66 -8.90
CA LEU A 87 20.92 -3.28 -10.18
C LEU A 87 22.31 -2.89 -10.69
N GLU A 88 22.67 -1.61 -10.57
CA GLU A 88 23.96 -1.06 -11.02
C GLU A 88 25.13 -1.62 -10.21
N ASP A 89 24.92 -1.93 -8.93
CA ASP A 89 25.90 -2.58 -8.05
C ASP A 89 25.93 -4.11 -8.20
N ASP A 90 25.12 -4.70 -9.09
CA ASP A 90 24.92 -6.16 -9.24
C ASP A 90 24.68 -6.87 -7.91
N CYS A 91 23.92 -6.21 -7.03
CA CYS A 91 23.79 -6.63 -5.64
C CYS A 91 22.38 -7.13 -5.31
N CYS A 92 21.62 -7.60 -6.31
CA CYS A 92 20.27 -8.12 -6.14
C CYS A 92 20.21 -9.19 -5.03
N TRP A 93 19.55 -8.88 -3.91
CA TRP A 93 19.34 -9.81 -2.82
C TRP A 93 17.94 -10.44 -2.87
N GLU A 94 17.75 -11.57 -2.22
CA GLU A 94 16.42 -12.18 -2.08
C GLU A 94 15.55 -11.29 -1.18
N TRP A 95 14.43 -10.81 -1.69
CA TRP A 95 13.44 -10.12 -0.86
C TRP A 95 12.70 -11.14 0.02
N LYS A 96 13.05 -11.17 1.30
CA LYS A 96 12.60 -12.15 2.30
C LYS A 96 12.52 -11.47 3.67
N GLY A 97 11.85 -12.10 4.63
CA GLY A 97 11.90 -11.71 6.05
C GLY A 97 13.26 -12.03 6.71
N TYR A 98 13.59 -11.35 7.81
CA TYR A 98 14.88 -11.42 8.52
C TYR A 98 14.82 -12.30 9.78
N TYR A 99 15.38 -13.51 9.73
CA TYR A 99 15.33 -14.52 10.81
C TYR A 99 13.90 -14.86 11.29
N ASP A 100 13.75 -15.96 12.04
CA ASP A 100 12.45 -16.49 12.50
C ASP A 100 11.61 -15.51 13.37
N TYR A 101 12.11 -14.29 13.66
CA TYR A 101 11.47 -13.35 14.58
C TYR A 101 11.57 -11.87 14.19
N THR A 102 12.30 -11.48 13.15
CA THR A 102 12.56 -10.07 12.81
C THR A 102 12.26 -9.79 11.33
N SER A 103 12.12 -8.51 10.98
CA SER A 103 10.98 -8.12 10.16
C SER A 103 11.41 -7.31 8.92
N CYS A 104 11.63 -7.89 7.74
CA CYS A 104 11.86 -7.09 6.51
C CYS A 104 10.55 -6.74 5.79
N GLY A 105 10.47 -5.53 5.25
CA GLY A 105 9.27 -4.98 4.66
C GLY A 105 9.48 -3.65 3.97
N SER A 106 8.41 -3.09 3.43
CA SER A 106 8.42 -1.74 2.86
C SER A 106 7.23 -0.93 3.38
N HIS A 107 7.16 -0.69 4.69
CA HIS A 107 5.99 -0.09 5.33
C HIS A 107 5.54 1.19 4.62
N ILE A 108 4.26 1.25 4.23
CA ILE A 108 3.74 2.36 3.42
C ILE A 108 3.25 3.45 4.36
N HIS A 109 3.69 4.69 4.13
CA HIS A 109 3.19 5.86 4.84
C HIS A 109 2.38 6.72 3.88
N LEU A 110 1.10 6.95 4.21
CA LEU A 110 0.21 7.83 3.46
C LEU A 110 -0.09 9.08 4.27
N ARG A 111 -0.07 10.24 3.62
CA ARG A 111 -0.51 11.49 4.23
C ARG A 111 -1.46 12.23 3.29
N PRO A 112 -2.72 12.45 3.69
CA PRO A 112 -3.65 13.24 2.89
C PRO A 112 -3.13 14.66 2.68
N ARG A 113 -3.20 15.13 1.44
CA ARG A 113 -2.73 16.47 1.08
C ARG A 113 -3.72 17.53 1.57
N PRO A 114 -3.28 18.67 2.10
CA PRO A 114 -4.16 19.78 2.46
C PRO A 114 -4.54 20.61 1.23
N SER A 115 -5.62 21.39 1.28
CA SER A 115 -5.82 22.51 0.36
C SER A 115 -5.11 23.76 0.90
N ALA A 116 -4.97 24.81 0.06
CA ALA A 116 -4.50 26.12 0.54
C ALA A 116 -5.34 26.66 1.71
N LEU A 117 -6.65 26.37 1.72
CA LEU A 117 -7.54 26.76 2.83
C LEU A 117 -7.24 25.95 4.10
N HIS A 118 -6.99 24.65 3.97
CA HIS A 118 -6.62 23.81 5.12
C HIS A 118 -5.34 24.29 5.79
N LYS A 119 -4.30 24.62 5.01
CA LYS A 119 -3.05 25.17 5.53
C LYS A 119 -3.29 26.43 6.37
N ARG A 120 -4.02 27.40 5.81
CA ARG A 120 -4.37 28.66 6.50
C ARG A 120 -5.22 28.45 7.75
N ALA A 121 -6.14 27.49 7.73
CA ALA A 121 -7.06 27.22 8.83
C ALA A 121 -6.45 26.37 9.95
N ASN A 122 -5.33 25.67 9.69
CA ASN A 122 -4.73 24.71 10.61
C ASN A 122 -3.20 24.89 10.71
N PRO A 123 -2.68 26.10 10.98
CA PRO A 123 -1.24 26.37 10.99
C PRO A 123 -0.48 25.55 12.03
N ASP A 124 -1.16 25.10 13.09
CA ASP A 124 -0.56 24.35 14.18
C ASP A 124 -0.42 22.85 13.89
N VAL A 125 -0.97 22.34 12.78
CA VAL A 125 -0.83 20.92 12.43
C VAL A 125 0.59 20.64 11.96
N PRO A 126 1.36 19.77 12.65
CA PRO A 126 2.76 19.53 12.32
C PRO A 126 2.95 19.07 10.87
N GLY A 127 3.87 19.73 10.15
CA GLY A 127 4.26 19.41 8.78
C GLY A 127 3.31 19.91 7.68
N ILE A 128 2.15 20.50 8.02
CA ILE A 128 1.14 20.88 7.03
C ILE A 128 1.63 21.89 5.98
N GLU A 129 2.53 22.80 6.40
CA GLU A 129 3.13 23.82 5.52
C GLU A 129 3.91 23.18 4.36
N GLY A 130 4.66 22.10 4.66
CA GLY A 130 5.49 21.38 3.68
C GLY A 130 4.72 20.44 2.76
N ASP A 131 3.46 20.12 3.08
CA ASP A 131 2.66 19.21 2.27
C ASP A 131 2.23 19.85 0.93
N PRO A 132 2.34 19.15 -0.21
CA PRO A 132 1.88 19.67 -1.49
C PRO A 132 0.35 19.76 -1.53
N GLU A 133 -0.20 20.85 -2.06
CA GLU A 133 -1.64 21.13 -2.00
C GLU A 133 -2.49 20.23 -2.89
N TYR A 134 -3.70 19.87 -2.45
CA TYR A 134 -4.73 19.19 -3.24
C TYR A 134 -6.03 20.01 -3.25
N ASP A 135 -6.71 20.04 -4.40
CA ASP A 135 -7.92 20.84 -4.60
C ASP A 135 -9.14 20.18 -3.96
N HIS A 136 -9.34 20.47 -2.67
CA HIS A 136 -10.53 20.06 -1.93
C HIS A 136 -11.64 21.12 -2.07
N PRO A 137 -12.92 20.72 -2.16
CA PRO A 137 -14.02 21.67 -2.11
C PRO A 137 -13.97 22.52 -0.82
N PRO A 138 -14.29 23.83 -0.88
CA PRO A 138 -14.12 24.73 0.28
C PRO A 138 -14.91 24.38 1.54
N HIS A 139 -15.94 23.53 1.42
CA HIS A 139 -16.78 23.10 2.54
C HIS A 139 -16.28 21.84 3.25
N VAL A 140 -15.26 21.17 2.70
CA VAL A 140 -14.67 19.97 3.31
C VAL A 140 -13.60 20.44 4.28
N ALA A 141 -13.68 20.05 5.55
CA ALA A 141 -12.67 20.40 6.53
C ALA A 141 -11.48 19.43 6.46
N TYR A 142 -10.33 19.81 7.01
CA TYR A 142 -9.13 18.98 6.91
C TYR A 142 -9.27 17.66 7.68
N GLU A 143 -9.96 17.69 8.82
CA GLU A 143 -10.30 16.51 9.60
C GLU A 143 -11.22 15.53 8.85
N ASP A 144 -12.09 16.02 7.94
CA ASP A 144 -12.91 15.16 7.07
C ASP A 144 -12.04 14.42 6.05
N VAL A 145 -11.04 15.11 5.49
CA VAL A 145 -10.06 14.51 4.56
C VAL A 145 -9.30 13.38 5.26
N TRP A 146 -8.78 13.63 6.45
CA TRP A 146 -8.05 12.63 7.24
C TRP A 146 -8.94 11.46 7.66
N ALA A 147 -10.10 11.72 8.26
CA ALA A 147 -11.02 10.68 8.70
C ALA A 147 -11.49 9.81 7.53
N THR A 148 -11.80 10.43 6.38
CA THR A 148 -12.20 9.71 5.17
C THR A 148 -11.09 8.82 4.64
N THR A 149 -9.86 9.31 4.61
CA THR A 149 -8.70 8.54 4.14
C THR A 149 -8.43 7.36 5.05
N TYR A 150 -8.32 7.60 6.36
CA TYR A 150 -8.09 6.56 7.36
C TYR A 150 -9.17 5.47 7.29
N ASN A 151 -10.44 5.86 7.31
CA ASN A 151 -11.55 4.92 7.24
C ASN A 151 -11.61 4.16 5.91
N THR A 152 -11.16 4.77 4.82
CA THR A 152 -11.05 4.07 3.52
C THR A 152 -9.97 2.99 3.60
N LEU A 153 -8.81 3.30 4.18
CA LEU A 153 -7.73 2.33 4.35
C LEU A 153 -8.15 1.17 5.26
N VAL A 154 -8.79 1.45 6.41
CA VAL A 154 -9.32 0.44 7.35
C VAL A 154 -10.29 -0.54 6.67
N GLU A 155 -11.10 -0.08 5.71
CA GLU A 155 -12.05 -0.95 4.99
C GLU A 155 -11.46 -1.66 3.79
N VAL A 156 -10.37 -1.15 3.22
CA VAL A 156 -9.81 -1.67 1.96
C VAL A 156 -8.64 -2.61 2.21
N TYR A 157 -7.79 -2.33 3.20
CA TYR A 157 -6.57 -3.12 3.46
C TYR A 157 -6.83 -4.64 3.61
N PRO A 158 -7.93 -5.12 4.26
CA PRO A 158 -8.12 -6.56 4.45
C PRO A 158 -8.33 -7.29 3.12
N TRP A 159 -8.76 -6.57 2.08
CA TRP A 159 -9.08 -7.12 0.76
C TRP A 159 -7.93 -7.06 -0.24
N ILE A 160 -6.79 -6.49 0.16
CA ILE A 160 -5.58 -6.41 -0.66
C ILE A 160 -4.35 -7.01 0.05
N LEU A 161 -4.57 -7.81 1.10
CA LEU A 161 -3.52 -8.47 1.88
C LEU A 161 -2.48 -9.22 1.03
N PRO A 162 -2.83 -9.90 -0.08
CA PRO A 162 -1.81 -10.51 -0.93
C PRO A 162 -0.76 -9.53 -1.46
N LEU A 163 -1.11 -8.26 -1.72
CA LEU A 163 -0.12 -7.26 -2.16
C LEU A 163 0.88 -6.88 -1.06
N PHE A 164 0.58 -7.21 0.21
CA PHE A 164 1.42 -6.88 1.35
C PHE A 164 2.33 -8.02 1.79
N ALA A 165 2.02 -9.26 1.44
CA ALA A 165 2.84 -10.41 1.80
C ALA A 165 4.03 -10.59 0.85
N ALA A 166 5.23 -10.82 1.40
CA ALA A 166 6.44 -11.11 0.64
C ALA A 166 6.43 -12.51 0.00
N GLY A 167 5.73 -13.46 0.62
CA GLY A 167 5.71 -14.87 0.22
C GLY A 167 6.74 -15.75 0.93
N GLY A 168 6.46 -17.05 1.00
CA GLY A 168 7.38 -18.09 1.47
C GLY A 168 8.05 -18.82 0.32
N PRO A 169 9.00 -19.74 0.60
CA PRO A 169 9.66 -20.53 -0.44
C PRO A 169 8.66 -21.34 -1.28
N GLU A 170 7.66 -21.94 -0.63
CA GLU A 170 6.69 -22.83 -1.28
C GLU A 170 5.36 -22.12 -1.58
N VAL A 171 4.83 -21.40 -0.59
CA VAL A 171 3.46 -20.85 -0.59
C VAL A 171 3.45 -19.33 -0.40
N MET A 172 2.35 -18.69 -0.80
CA MET A 172 2.13 -17.29 -0.46
C MET A 172 1.87 -17.17 1.05
N ARG A 173 2.62 -16.34 1.78
CA ARG A 173 2.40 -16.10 3.22
C ARG A 173 3.04 -14.81 3.69
N PHE A 174 2.57 -14.32 4.84
CA PHE A 174 3.29 -13.33 5.65
C PHE A 174 4.38 -14.00 6.48
N ARG A 175 5.29 -13.22 7.06
CA ARG A 175 6.29 -13.73 8.00
C ARG A 175 5.66 -14.09 9.36
N PRO A 176 6.26 -15.01 10.14
CA PRO A 176 5.82 -15.32 11.49
C PRO A 176 5.63 -14.06 12.33
N ARG A 177 4.58 -14.04 13.16
CA ARG A 177 4.27 -12.94 14.09
C ARG A 177 3.94 -11.58 13.47
N VAL A 178 3.62 -11.51 12.17
CA VAL A 178 3.12 -10.29 11.52
C VAL A 178 2.03 -9.54 12.31
N THR A 179 1.14 -10.28 12.96
CA THR A 179 0.04 -9.73 13.77
C THR A 179 0.49 -9.17 15.12
N HIS A 180 1.75 -9.31 15.54
CA HIS A 180 2.26 -8.73 16.78
C HIS A 180 2.46 -7.20 16.69
N TRP A 181 2.93 -6.71 15.53
CA TRP A 181 3.19 -5.27 15.29
C TRP A 181 2.16 -4.61 14.37
N ALA A 182 1.30 -5.41 13.74
CA ALA A 182 0.30 -4.95 12.78
C ALA A 182 -1.06 -5.65 13.02
N GLN A 183 -1.63 -5.46 14.20
CA GLN A 183 -2.92 -6.05 14.59
C GLN A 183 -4.05 -5.52 13.72
N PHE A 184 -5.00 -6.39 13.35
CA PHE A 184 -6.12 -5.96 12.53
C PHE A 184 -7.02 -5.02 13.32
N ASN A 185 -7.16 -3.79 12.84
CA ASN A 185 -8.11 -2.84 13.41
C ASN A 185 -9.32 -2.71 12.50
N ASP A 186 -10.49 -2.70 13.13
CA ASP A 186 -11.76 -2.34 12.51
C ASP A 186 -12.24 -0.97 13.01
N ASP A 187 -11.53 -0.30 13.90
CA ASP A 187 -11.94 1.01 14.40
C ASP A 187 -12.02 2.07 13.30
N ARG A 188 -13.16 2.76 13.25
CA ARG A 188 -13.38 3.93 12.38
C ARG A 188 -13.28 5.20 13.20
N VAL A 189 -12.74 6.26 12.61
CA VAL A 189 -12.53 7.56 13.27
C VAL A 189 -13.49 8.60 12.69
N SER A 190 -14.18 9.33 13.56
CA SER A 190 -15.00 10.49 13.16
C SER A 190 -14.12 11.72 12.92
N PRO A 191 -14.56 12.70 12.09
CA PRO A 191 -13.83 13.95 11.90
C PRO A 191 -13.51 14.68 13.20
N GLY A 192 -14.49 14.78 14.12
CA GLY A 192 -14.27 15.40 15.44
C GLY A 192 -13.15 14.71 16.24
N ARG A 193 -13.16 13.37 16.30
CA ARG A 193 -12.08 12.60 16.96
C ARG A 193 -10.74 12.76 16.23
N MET A 194 -10.76 12.84 14.90
CA MET A 194 -9.55 13.09 14.10
C MET A 194 -8.91 14.42 14.49
N ARG A 195 -9.69 15.48 14.56
CA ARG A 195 -9.26 16.81 14.97
C ARG A 195 -8.76 16.86 16.40
N GLU A 196 -9.59 16.43 17.35
CA GLU A 196 -9.32 16.59 18.79
C GLU A 196 -8.14 15.75 19.26
N ARG A 197 -8.00 14.53 18.72
CA ARG A 197 -6.99 13.59 19.19
C ARG A 197 -5.75 13.56 18.33
N TYR A 198 -5.89 13.36 17.02
CA TYR A 198 -4.78 12.93 16.17
C TYR A 198 -4.09 14.09 15.45
N LEU A 199 -4.85 15.08 14.98
CA LEU A 199 -4.30 16.29 14.37
C LEU A 199 -3.81 17.32 15.41
N SER A 200 -4.00 17.03 16.70
CA SER A 200 -3.51 17.90 17.77
C SER A 200 -1.98 17.91 17.83
N PRO A 201 -1.33 19.06 18.11
CA PRO A 201 0.13 19.13 18.23
C PRO A 201 0.72 18.20 19.30
N GLY A 202 -0.08 17.86 20.31
CA GLY A 202 0.30 16.97 21.41
C GLY A 202 0.15 15.48 21.11
N TYR A 203 -0.34 15.08 19.93
CA TYR A 203 -0.43 13.67 19.59
C TYR A 203 0.94 13.05 19.34
N PHE A 204 1.24 12.01 20.10
CA PHE A 204 2.36 11.10 19.91
C PHE A 204 1.84 9.67 20.06
N GLY A 205 2.05 8.85 19.04
CA GLY A 205 1.51 7.49 19.02
C GLY A 205 2.18 6.63 17.97
N HIS A 206 2.52 5.41 18.38
CA HIS A 206 3.06 4.36 17.52
C HIS A 206 2.27 3.06 17.77
N PRO A 207 0.98 3.02 17.40
CA PRO A 207 0.12 1.88 17.74
C PRO A 207 0.45 0.68 16.84
N TYR A 208 0.48 -0.52 17.42
CA TYR A 208 0.72 -1.78 16.70
C TYR A 208 -0.52 -2.27 15.93
N LEU A 209 -1.02 -1.43 15.02
CA LEU A 209 -2.20 -1.69 14.19
C LEU A 209 -1.82 -1.78 12.71
N ALA A 210 -2.54 -2.61 11.95
CA ALA A 210 -2.36 -2.77 10.52
C ALA A 210 -2.52 -1.44 9.75
N VAL A 211 -3.46 -0.59 10.18
CA VAL A 211 -3.63 0.79 9.72
C VAL A 211 -3.48 1.73 10.91
N ALA A 212 -2.29 2.33 11.05
CA ALA A 212 -1.88 3.12 12.20
C ALA A 212 -1.83 4.61 11.89
N LEU A 213 -2.33 5.45 12.81
CA LEU A 213 -2.04 6.89 12.80
C LEU A 213 -0.72 7.09 13.56
N ASP A 214 0.38 7.17 12.82
CA ASP A 214 1.74 7.15 13.36
C ASP A 214 2.34 8.55 13.48
N ARG A 215 2.83 8.84 14.67
CA ARG A 215 3.70 9.97 14.99
C ARG A 215 4.58 9.59 16.17
N LYS A 216 5.72 8.92 15.91
CA LYS A 216 6.61 8.41 16.99
C LYS A 216 7.24 9.53 17.84
N THR A 217 7.62 10.65 17.23
CA THR A 217 8.39 11.73 17.89
C THR A 217 7.90 13.12 17.45
N GLU A 218 8.42 14.19 18.07
CA GLU A 218 8.16 15.58 17.68
C GLU A 218 8.65 15.90 16.26
N ALA A 219 9.79 15.33 15.88
CA ALA A 219 10.36 15.46 14.54
C ALA A 219 9.56 14.71 13.48
N HIS A 220 8.78 13.70 13.87
CA HIS A 220 7.96 12.93 12.94
C HIS A 220 6.62 13.64 12.70
N ILE A 221 6.26 13.76 11.43
CA ILE A 221 4.94 14.26 11.02
C ILE A 221 3.93 13.11 11.07
N LEU A 222 2.67 13.43 11.40
CA LEU A 222 1.61 12.42 11.40
C LEU A 222 1.46 11.75 10.02
N THR A 223 1.43 10.42 9.98
CA THR A 223 1.12 9.65 8.77
C THR A 223 0.07 8.57 9.08
N ILE A 224 -0.56 8.03 8.02
CA ILE A 224 -1.31 6.78 8.08
C ILE A 224 -0.38 5.68 7.57
N GLU A 225 0.11 4.85 8.47
CA GLU A 225 1.06 3.78 8.19
C GLU A 225 0.31 2.45 7.95
N LEU A 226 0.69 1.73 6.89
CA LEU A 226 0.23 0.38 6.59
C LEU A 226 1.32 -0.63 6.96
N ARG A 227 1.26 -1.10 8.21
CA ARG A 227 2.30 -1.91 8.85
C ARG A 227 2.39 -3.35 8.38
N LEU A 228 1.31 -3.86 7.77
CA LEU A 228 1.32 -5.22 7.24
C LEU A 228 2.19 -5.36 5.98
N ASN A 229 2.66 -4.26 5.38
CA ASN A 229 3.32 -4.32 4.09
C ASN A 229 4.79 -4.79 4.18
N GLU A 230 4.97 -6.09 4.00
CA GLU A 230 6.26 -6.80 3.99
C GLU A 230 6.84 -6.94 2.57
N ASN A 231 6.15 -6.44 1.55
CA ASN A 231 6.48 -6.74 0.16
C ASN A 231 7.65 -5.90 -0.37
N HIS A 232 8.13 -6.27 -1.55
CA HIS A 232 9.18 -5.56 -2.25
C HIS A 232 8.74 -4.13 -2.63
N PRO A 233 9.60 -3.11 -2.53
CA PRO A 233 9.27 -1.70 -2.82
C PRO A 233 8.55 -1.50 -4.17
N ALA A 234 8.89 -2.31 -5.17
CA ALA A 234 8.26 -2.25 -6.48
C ALA A 234 6.78 -2.68 -6.49
N ILE A 235 6.39 -3.67 -5.69
CA ILE A 235 4.98 -4.07 -5.52
C ILE A 235 4.26 -3.07 -4.63
N SER A 236 4.91 -2.59 -3.58
CA SER A 236 4.34 -1.63 -2.64
C SER A 236 4.07 -0.27 -3.29
N TYR A 237 4.89 0.13 -4.27
CA TYR A 237 4.57 1.21 -5.20
C TYR A 237 3.21 1.01 -5.91
N VAL A 238 2.93 -0.19 -6.42
CA VAL A 238 1.63 -0.49 -7.07
C VAL A 238 0.49 -0.48 -6.06
N ALA A 239 0.70 -1.00 -4.85
CA ALA A 239 -0.28 -0.91 -3.78
C ALA A 239 -0.62 0.55 -3.41
N ILE A 240 0.40 1.42 -3.30
CA ILE A 240 0.22 2.86 -3.10
C ILE A 240 -0.66 3.48 -4.19
N LEU A 241 -0.43 3.14 -5.46
CA LEU A 241 -1.23 3.67 -6.58
C LEU A 241 -2.68 3.22 -6.52
N ILE A 242 -2.92 1.93 -6.24
CA ILE A 242 -4.27 1.37 -6.08
C ILE A 242 -5.01 2.13 -4.96
N LEU A 243 -4.39 2.27 -3.79
CA LEU A 243 -4.97 2.94 -2.64
C LEU A 243 -5.27 4.42 -2.92
N ASN A 244 -4.32 5.16 -3.51
CA ASN A 244 -4.52 6.56 -3.89
C ASN A 244 -5.67 6.72 -4.88
N ARG A 245 -5.82 5.81 -5.85
CA ARG A 245 -6.94 5.86 -6.81
C ARG A 245 -8.27 5.55 -6.13
N ILE A 246 -8.31 4.62 -5.18
CA ILE A 246 -9.52 4.37 -4.39
C ILE A 246 -9.89 5.61 -3.57
N ILE A 247 -8.94 6.19 -2.84
CA ILE A 247 -9.13 7.41 -2.03
C ILE A 247 -9.63 8.57 -2.90
N ARG A 248 -9.02 8.76 -4.08
CA ARG A 248 -9.45 9.78 -5.04
C ARG A 248 -10.92 9.58 -5.44
N ARG A 249 -11.32 8.36 -5.77
CA ARG A 249 -12.72 8.06 -6.13
C ARG A 249 -13.67 8.26 -4.97
N VAL A 250 -13.23 8.02 -3.74
CA VAL A 250 -13.99 8.32 -2.52
C VAL A 250 -14.19 9.82 -2.36
N TYR A 251 -13.17 10.64 -2.60
CA TYR A 251 -13.29 12.11 -2.57
C TYR A 251 -14.23 12.62 -3.67
N GLU A 252 -14.09 12.10 -4.90
CA GLU A 252 -15.00 12.42 -6.02
C GLU A 252 -16.46 12.04 -5.74
N ARG A 253 -16.71 11.05 -4.87
CA ARG A 253 -18.04 10.66 -4.38
C ARG A 253 -18.49 11.45 -3.13
N GLY A 254 -17.85 12.58 -2.83
CA GLY A 254 -18.24 13.43 -1.70
C GLY A 254 -17.69 12.98 -0.36
N TYR A 255 -16.46 12.44 -0.33
CA TYR A 255 -15.76 12.04 0.91
C TYR A 255 -16.47 10.92 1.70
N ILE A 256 -17.20 10.07 0.98
CA ILE A 256 -17.95 8.95 1.57
C ILE A 256 -17.08 7.70 1.52
N SER A 257 -16.33 7.47 2.59
CA SER A 257 -15.50 6.27 2.77
C SER A 257 -16.34 4.98 2.70
N PRO A 258 -15.80 3.90 2.10
CA PRO A 258 -16.47 2.61 2.06
C PRO A 258 -16.89 2.14 3.45
N LYS A 259 -17.91 1.28 3.55
CA LYS A 259 -18.29 0.64 4.81
C LYS A 259 -19.05 -0.66 4.56
N LEU A 260 -18.62 -1.74 5.21
CA LEU A 260 -19.35 -3.01 5.19
C LEU A 260 -20.74 -2.86 5.82
N ALA A 261 -21.74 -3.46 5.19
CA ALA A 261 -23.12 -3.56 5.69
C ALA A 261 -23.24 -4.67 6.74
N LEU A 262 -22.43 -4.58 7.79
CA LEU A 262 -22.40 -5.49 8.93
C LEU A 262 -22.56 -4.69 10.21
N ASP A 263 -23.24 -5.27 11.20
CA ASP A 263 -23.21 -4.72 12.56
C ASP A 263 -21.79 -4.81 13.16
N PRO A 264 -21.48 -3.99 14.18
CA PRO A 264 -20.13 -3.92 14.74
C PRO A 264 -19.58 -5.27 15.22
N TYR A 265 -20.44 -6.14 15.77
CA TYR A 265 -20.00 -7.44 16.26
C TYR A 265 -19.54 -8.35 15.12
N ARG A 266 -20.34 -8.46 14.05
CA ARG A 266 -19.99 -9.28 12.88
C ARG A 266 -18.80 -8.74 12.12
N ARG A 267 -18.66 -7.41 12.05
CA ARG A 267 -17.50 -6.78 11.42
C ARG A 267 -16.21 -7.07 12.19
N GLY A 268 -16.23 -6.90 13.51
CA GLY A 268 -15.09 -7.26 14.36
C GLY A 268 -14.77 -8.74 14.30
N GLN A 269 -15.78 -9.61 14.19
CA GLN A 269 -15.57 -11.05 13.99
C GLN A 269 -14.89 -11.35 12.65
N LEU A 270 -15.35 -10.78 11.54
CA LEU A 270 -14.72 -10.96 10.23
C LEU A 270 -13.25 -10.54 10.24
N TYR A 271 -12.94 -9.39 10.85
CA TYR A 271 -11.57 -8.88 10.92
C TYR A 271 -10.66 -9.79 11.76
N ARG A 272 -11.15 -10.28 12.91
CA ARG A 272 -10.41 -11.28 13.70
C ARG A 272 -10.18 -12.59 12.94
N GLU A 273 -11.19 -13.09 12.24
CA GLU A 273 -11.04 -14.34 11.47
C GLU A 273 -10.05 -14.16 10.30
N LEU A 274 -10.00 -12.99 9.67
CA LEU A 274 -8.98 -12.64 8.66
C LEU A 274 -7.58 -12.53 9.27
N GLU A 275 -7.46 -11.92 10.46
CA GLU A 275 -6.21 -11.86 11.21
C GLU A 275 -5.70 -13.26 11.59
N GLU A 276 -6.60 -14.14 12.04
CA GLU A 276 -6.28 -15.54 12.32
C GLU A 276 -5.84 -16.30 11.06
N ALA A 277 -6.44 -16.03 9.90
CA ALA A 277 -6.00 -16.57 8.62
C ALA A 277 -4.58 -16.12 8.25
N VAL A 278 -4.29 -14.83 8.45
CA VAL A 278 -2.93 -14.30 8.28
C VAL A 278 -1.96 -14.99 9.23
N ALA A 279 -2.31 -15.10 10.51
CA ALA A 279 -1.49 -15.74 11.54
C ALA A 279 -1.22 -17.23 11.23
N ARG A 280 -2.24 -17.99 10.79
CA ARG A 280 -2.08 -19.39 10.35
C ARG A 280 -1.15 -19.51 9.15
N SER A 281 -1.36 -18.69 8.10
CA SER A 281 -0.47 -18.71 6.93
C SER A 281 1.00 -18.42 7.30
N ALA A 282 1.20 -17.58 8.31
CA ALA A 282 2.52 -17.19 8.78
C ALA A 282 3.20 -18.27 9.64
N LEU A 283 2.45 -18.95 10.52
CA LEU A 283 2.98 -19.89 11.52
C LEU A 283 2.98 -21.35 11.05
N ASP A 284 1.96 -21.76 10.30
CA ASP A 284 1.71 -23.15 9.91
C ASP A 284 2.16 -23.45 8.47
N ASP A 285 2.81 -22.48 7.82
CA ASP A 285 3.24 -22.54 6.42
C ASP A 285 2.11 -22.89 5.43
N THR A 286 0.87 -22.47 5.72
CA THR A 286 -0.27 -22.61 4.81
C THR A 286 -0.34 -21.46 3.81
N ASP A 287 -0.94 -21.71 2.64
CA ASP A 287 -1.06 -20.68 1.61
C ASP A 287 -2.11 -19.62 2.00
N LEU A 288 -1.67 -18.37 2.11
CA LEU A 288 -2.48 -17.19 2.43
C LEU A 288 -3.68 -17.04 1.49
N TYR A 289 -3.53 -17.35 0.20
CA TYR A 289 -4.63 -17.31 -0.75
C TYR A 289 -5.75 -18.28 -0.35
N GLU A 290 -5.39 -19.48 0.09
CA GLU A 290 -6.34 -20.50 0.52
C GLU A 290 -6.98 -20.15 1.86
N GLU A 291 -6.19 -19.67 2.82
CA GLU A 291 -6.67 -19.27 4.15
C GLU A 291 -7.68 -18.12 4.09
N LEU A 292 -7.39 -17.08 3.30
CA LEU A 292 -8.28 -15.94 3.13
C LEU A 292 -9.59 -16.34 2.44
N GLU A 293 -9.51 -17.16 1.38
CA GLU A 293 -10.68 -17.64 0.66
C GLU A 293 -11.55 -18.54 1.53
N ALA A 294 -10.95 -19.52 2.23
CA ALA A 294 -11.67 -20.39 3.14
C ALA A 294 -12.35 -19.60 4.27
N THR A 295 -11.68 -18.57 4.79
CA THR A 295 -12.21 -17.69 5.83
C THR A 295 -13.44 -16.92 5.36
N VAL A 296 -13.35 -16.24 4.20
CA VAL A 296 -14.50 -15.51 3.66
C VAL A 296 -15.63 -16.46 3.28
N ARG A 297 -15.37 -17.64 2.72
CA ARG A 297 -16.43 -18.62 2.42
C ARG A 297 -17.16 -19.06 3.69
N ARG A 298 -16.45 -19.44 4.75
CA ARG A 298 -17.07 -19.79 6.05
C ARG A 298 -17.89 -18.64 6.63
N PHE A 299 -17.44 -17.40 6.47
CA PHE A 299 -18.22 -16.24 6.87
C PHE A 299 -19.50 -16.10 6.03
N VAL A 300 -19.37 -16.21 4.71
CA VAL A 300 -20.49 -16.10 3.75
C VAL A 300 -21.53 -17.20 3.98
N ASP A 301 -21.13 -18.43 4.26
CA ASP A 301 -22.03 -19.54 4.55
C ASP A 301 -22.85 -19.30 5.84
N ARG A 302 -22.26 -18.60 6.83
CA ARG A 302 -22.92 -18.30 8.11
C ARG A 302 -23.81 -17.06 8.06
N TYR A 303 -23.37 -16.01 7.36
CA TYR A 303 -23.98 -14.66 7.47
C TYR A 303 -24.47 -14.10 6.14
N GLY A 304 -24.29 -14.83 5.04
CA GLY A 304 -24.57 -14.37 3.69
C GLY A 304 -23.41 -13.57 3.07
N PRO A 305 -23.58 -13.12 1.82
CA PRO A 305 -22.54 -12.42 1.06
C PRO A 305 -21.96 -11.20 1.77
N ILE A 306 -20.68 -10.92 1.53
CA ILE A 306 -20.04 -9.66 1.96
C ILE A 306 -20.67 -8.52 1.14
N ARG A 307 -21.22 -7.53 1.84
CA ARG A 307 -21.89 -6.38 1.24
C ARG A 307 -21.36 -5.09 1.82
N PHE A 308 -21.38 -4.03 1.01
CA PHE A 308 -21.18 -2.67 1.48
C PHE A 308 -22.52 -1.96 1.70
N GLU A 309 -22.55 -0.97 2.59
CA GLU A 309 -23.72 -0.10 2.75
C GLU A 309 -24.00 0.60 1.41
N PRO A 310 -25.28 0.74 0.99
CA PRO A 310 -25.63 1.43 -0.26
C PRO A 310 -24.99 2.82 -0.34
N GLY A 311 -24.27 3.09 -1.44
CA GLY A 311 -23.53 4.34 -1.64
C GLY A 311 -22.18 4.42 -0.93
N ARG A 312 -21.79 3.37 -0.20
CA ARG A 312 -20.51 3.23 0.51
C ARG A 312 -19.76 1.98 0.09
N GLU A 313 -19.91 1.58 -1.15
CA GLU A 313 -19.10 0.55 -1.79
C GLU A 313 -17.67 1.04 -1.99
N ILE A 314 -16.72 0.14 -2.21
CA ILE A 314 -15.45 0.53 -2.86
C ILE A 314 -15.83 1.01 -4.27
N PRO A 315 -15.53 2.27 -4.65
CA PRO A 315 -16.02 2.81 -5.92
C PRO A 315 -15.64 1.92 -7.12
N ARG A 316 -16.50 1.85 -8.15
CA ARG A 316 -16.34 1.01 -9.36
C ARG A 316 -16.38 -0.51 -9.16
N VAL A 317 -16.24 -0.99 -7.93
CA VAL A 317 -16.37 -2.39 -7.59
C VAL A 317 -17.85 -2.70 -7.35
N LYS A 318 -18.28 -3.94 -7.60
CA LYS A 318 -19.65 -4.38 -7.29
C LYS A 318 -19.94 -4.26 -5.78
N SER A 319 -21.22 -4.31 -5.40
CA SER A 319 -21.68 -4.11 -4.02
C SER A 319 -21.76 -5.39 -3.19
N GLU A 320 -21.72 -6.57 -3.82
CA GLU A 320 -21.89 -7.88 -3.18
C GLU A 320 -20.84 -8.89 -3.66
N PHE A 321 -20.27 -9.65 -2.71
CA PHE A 321 -19.21 -10.64 -2.97
C PHE A 321 -19.45 -11.93 -2.20
N ARG A 322 -19.13 -13.05 -2.83
CA ARG A 322 -19.29 -14.40 -2.27
C ARG A 322 -17.97 -15.09 -1.91
N SER A 323 -16.85 -14.45 -2.24
CA SER A 323 -15.50 -14.98 -2.00
C SER A 323 -14.51 -13.85 -1.78
N TYR A 324 -13.37 -14.16 -1.17
CA TYR A 324 -12.28 -13.21 -0.99
C TYR A 324 -11.74 -12.78 -2.36
N PHE A 325 -11.54 -13.75 -3.24
CA PHE A 325 -10.98 -13.50 -4.57
C PHE A 325 -11.87 -12.65 -5.47
N GLU A 326 -13.19 -12.73 -5.33
CA GLU A 326 -14.07 -11.80 -6.05
C GLU A 326 -13.78 -10.34 -5.67
N ILE A 327 -13.52 -10.05 -4.39
CA ILE A 327 -13.20 -8.70 -3.93
C ILE A 327 -11.80 -8.31 -4.41
N PHE A 328 -10.80 -9.13 -4.08
CA PHE A 328 -9.40 -8.88 -4.41
C PHE A 328 -9.19 -8.67 -5.90
N HIS A 329 -9.68 -9.60 -6.74
CA HIS A 329 -9.55 -9.49 -8.20
C HIS A 329 -10.26 -8.26 -8.76
N SER A 330 -11.43 -7.91 -8.21
CA SER A 330 -12.13 -6.72 -8.67
C SER A 330 -11.35 -5.45 -8.32
N ILE A 331 -10.74 -5.36 -7.13
CA ILE A 331 -9.90 -4.22 -6.76
C ILE A 331 -8.70 -4.11 -7.69
N ILE A 332 -7.88 -5.17 -7.82
CA ILE A 332 -6.69 -5.10 -8.67
C ILE A 332 -7.04 -4.86 -10.14
N HIS A 333 -8.15 -5.41 -10.64
CA HIS A 333 -8.59 -5.19 -12.02
C HIS A 333 -9.01 -3.74 -12.29
N TYR A 334 -9.83 -3.14 -11.42
CA TYR A 334 -10.36 -1.79 -11.64
C TYR A 334 -9.38 -0.67 -11.31
N TYR A 335 -8.39 -0.94 -10.45
CA TYR A 335 -7.51 0.08 -9.92
C TYR A 335 -6.06 -0.02 -10.38
N THR A 336 -5.68 -1.03 -11.17
CA THR A 336 -4.40 -1.03 -11.90
C THR A 336 -4.57 -0.35 -13.27
N ASP A 337 -3.53 0.33 -13.76
CA ASP A 337 -3.50 0.87 -15.12
C ASP A 337 -2.80 -0.15 -16.03
N TRP A 338 -3.57 -0.80 -16.91
CA TRP A 338 -3.05 -1.76 -17.90
C TRP A 338 -2.07 -1.14 -18.89
N ARG A 339 -2.00 0.21 -18.97
CA ARG A 339 -1.02 0.94 -19.80
C ARG A 339 0.31 1.14 -19.09
N SER A 340 0.36 0.95 -17.77
CA SER A 340 1.62 0.91 -17.02
C SER A 340 2.14 -0.53 -17.01
N PRO A 341 3.25 -0.83 -17.72
CA PRO A 341 3.91 -2.12 -17.63
C PRO A 341 4.13 -2.63 -16.22
N VAL A 342 4.58 -1.77 -15.30
CA VAL A 342 4.86 -2.14 -13.91
C VAL A 342 3.59 -2.63 -13.22
N GLU A 343 2.52 -1.82 -13.25
CA GLU A 343 1.26 -2.18 -12.59
C GLU A 343 0.62 -3.41 -13.23
N TYR A 344 0.68 -3.52 -14.54
CA TYR A 344 0.08 -4.62 -15.27
C TYR A 344 0.82 -5.95 -15.04
N ARG A 345 2.15 -5.93 -14.91
CA ARG A 345 2.94 -7.09 -14.48
C ARG A 345 2.52 -7.56 -13.09
N VAL A 346 2.38 -6.64 -12.14
CA VAL A 346 1.89 -6.95 -10.79
C VAL A 346 0.48 -7.53 -10.86
N TYR A 347 -0.44 -6.88 -11.58
CA TYR A 347 -1.80 -7.41 -11.80
C TYR A 347 -1.78 -8.86 -12.29
N LYS A 348 -0.98 -9.16 -13.32
CA LYS A 348 -0.87 -10.52 -13.88
C LYS A 348 -0.36 -11.54 -12.84
N LEU A 349 0.68 -11.20 -12.08
CA LEU A 349 1.21 -12.08 -11.03
C LEU A 349 0.10 -12.46 -10.04
N TYR A 350 -0.58 -11.45 -9.50
CA TYR A 350 -1.56 -11.64 -8.44
C TYR A 350 -2.88 -12.22 -8.94
N ALA A 351 -3.32 -11.90 -10.17
CA ALA A 351 -4.47 -12.54 -10.80
C ALA A 351 -4.25 -14.04 -11.04
N ALA A 352 -3.00 -14.45 -11.23
CA ALA A 352 -2.58 -15.85 -11.33
C ALA A 352 -2.21 -16.47 -9.98
N ARG A 353 -2.47 -15.78 -8.85
CA ARG A 353 -2.10 -16.20 -7.49
C ARG A 353 -0.60 -16.52 -7.34
N GLY A 354 0.24 -15.72 -7.97
CA GLY A 354 1.69 -15.87 -7.90
C GLY A 354 2.26 -15.50 -6.53
N ASN A 355 3.49 -15.97 -6.30
CA ASN A 355 4.25 -15.79 -5.08
C ASN A 355 5.47 -14.87 -5.37
N PRO A 356 5.55 -13.65 -4.79
CA PRO A 356 6.64 -12.72 -5.05
C PRO A 356 8.02 -13.29 -4.71
N ARG A 357 8.15 -14.04 -3.61
CA ARG A 357 9.42 -14.62 -3.19
C ARG A 357 9.99 -15.61 -4.21
N ARG A 358 9.14 -16.37 -4.91
CA ARG A 358 9.56 -17.27 -6.01
C ARG A 358 9.99 -16.52 -7.28
N ASN A 359 9.81 -15.20 -7.30
CA ASN A 359 10.16 -14.29 -8.37
C ASN A 359 11.09 -13.16 -7.90
N TRP A 360 11.86 -13.38 -6.82
CA TRP A 360 12.60 -12.31 -6.15
C TRP A 360 13.59 -11.59 -7.08
N LYS A 361 14.19 -12.30 -8.05
CA LYS A 361 15.08 -11.68 -9.04
C LYS A 361 14.31 -10.77 -9.97
N GLU A 362 13.16 -11.24 -10.45
CA GLU A 362 12.29 -10.50 -11.36
C GLU A 362 11.75 -9.21 -10.70
N LEU A 363 11.54 -9.21 -9.38
CA LEU A 363 11.11 -8.02 -8.64
C LEU A 363 12.06 -6.83 -8.82
N TRP A 364 13.38 -7.05 -8.79
CA TRP A 364 14.38 -6.00 -9.03
C TRP A 364 14.31 -5.45 -10.45
N HIS A 365 13.92 -6.27 -11.41
CA HIS A 365 13.82 -5.87 -12.81
C HIS A 365 12.45 -5.31 -13.21
N LEU A 366 11.48 -5.29 -12.29
CA LEU A 366 10.09 -4.96 -12.58
C LEU A 366 9.90 -3.58 -13.21
N MET A 367 10.75 -2.61 -12.83
CA MET A 367 10.70 -1.23 -13.33
C MET A 367 11.71 -0.91 -14.45
N HIS A 368 12.55 -1.88 -14.81
CA HIS A 368 13.69 -1.68 -15.71
C HIS A 368 13.59 -2.47 -17.02
N LYS A 369 13.03 -3.68 -16.99
CA LYS A 369 12.92 -4.47 -18.21
C LYS A 369 11.86 -3.89 -19.15
N PRO A 370 12.13 -3.85 -20.47
CA PRO A 370 11.12 -3.55 -21.47
C PRO A 370 9.88 -4.45 -21.34
N ALA A 371 8.72 -3.90 -21.71
CA ALA A 371 7.41 -4.57 -21.71
C ALA A 371 7.46 -6.05 -22.14
N LYS A 372 8.10 -6.32 -23.27
CA LYS A 372 8.13 -7.63 -23.95
C LYS A 372 9.18 -8.60 -23.40
N GLU A 373 10.11 -8.11 -22.59
CA GLU A 373 11.27 -8.88 -22.09
C GLU A 373 11.10 -9.32 -20.64
N PHE A 374 10.08 -8.81 -19.97
CA PHE A 374 9.75 -9.21 -18.61
C PHE A 374 8.89 -10.47 -18.61
N CYS A 375 9.30 -11.45 -17.81
CA CYS A 375 8.49 -12.60 -17.47
C CYS A 375 8.56 -12.85 -15.98
N TRP A 376 7.42 -13.16 -15.36
CA TRP A 376 7.41 -13.88 -14.09
C TRP A 376 7.86 -15.31 -14.36
N ARG A 377 8.60 -15.87 -13.41
CA ARG A 377 9.09 -17.24 -13.45
C ARG A 377 8.02 -18.20 -12.94
N GLU A 378 7.38 -17.85 -11.82
CA GLU A 378 6.52 -18.77 -11.06
C GLU A 378 5.24 -18.05 -10.56
N PRO A 379 4.08 -18.22 -11.22
CA PRO A 379 3.89 -18.96 -12.47
C PRO A 379 4.55 -18.27 -13.67
N PRO A 380 4.91 -19.02 -14.73
CA PRO A 380 5.52 -18.45 -15.92
C PRO A 380 4.51 -17.56 -16.66
N ILE A 381 4.74 -16.25 -16.63
CA ILE A 381 3.87 -15.25 -17.27
C ILE A 381 4.73 -14.23 -17.99
N CYS A 382 4.72 -14.25 -19.31
CA CYS A 382 5.48 -13.33 -20.15
C CYS A 382 4.62 -12.24 -20.79
N GLY A 383 5.25 -11.12 -21.10
CA GLY A 383 4.71 -10.05 -21.95
C GLY A 383 3.72 -9.09 -21.28
N LEU A 384 3.39 -8.03 -22.02
CA LEU A 384 2.15 -7.26 -21.87
C LEU A 384 1.05 -7.96 -22.67
#